data_AF-A0A6B3G3L3-F1
#
_entry.id   AF-A0A6B3G3L3-F1
#
_cell.length_a   1.000
_cell.length_b   1.000
_cell.length_c   1.000
_cell.angle_alpha   90.00
_cell.angle_beta   90.00
_cell.angle_gamma   90.00
#
_symmetry.space_group_name_H-M   'P 1'
#
loop_
_entity.id
_entity.type
_entity.pdbx_description
1 polymer ?
#
loop_
_entity_poly.entity_id
_entity_poly.type
_entity_poly.pdbx_seq_one_letter_code
_entity_poly.pdbx_strand_id
1 'polypeptide(L)'
;MISRIDLRGDALPEGGALRDLLPRAEFDVEAALETVRPICEDVRHRGSVAVIDWGEKLDGVRIESVRVPAEALTKALQELDPAVRAALEESIRRARLVHREQRRTTHTTQVVPGG
;
A
#
# COMPACT_ATOMS: atom_id res chain seq x y z
N MET A 1 -25.14 13.60 -1.96
CA MET A 1 -26.34 12.84 -1.52
C MET A 1 -26.00 11.37 -1.69
N ILE A 2 -26.05 10.54 -0.64
CA ILE A 2 -25.76 9.10 -0.76
C ILE A 2 -26.99 8.40 -1.37
N SER A 3 -26.80 7.66 -2.46
CA SER A 3 -27.86 6.87 -3.10
C SER A 3 -28.08 5.57 -2.31
N ARG A 4 -29.35 5.26 -2.02
CA ARG A 4 -29.74 3.99 -1.40
C ARG A 4 -30.05 2.97 -2.49
N ILE A 5 -29.28 1.89 -2.53
CA ILE A 5 -29.48 0.77 -3.46
C ILE A 5 -30.08 -0.40 -2.67
N ASP A 6 -31.25 -0.89 -3.09
CA ASP A 6 -31.90 -2.08 -2.50
C ASP A 6 -31.61 -3.31 -3.35
N LEU A 7 -30.87 -4.27 -2.80
CA LEU A 7 -30.45 -5.50 -3.49
C LEU A 7 -31.33 -6.71 -3.10
N ARG A 8 -32.62 -6.49 -2.81
CA ARG A 8 -33.53 -7.51 -2.31
C ARG A 8 -34.82 -7.58 -3.15
N GLY A 9 -35.38 -8.79 -3.26
CA GLY A 9 -36.73 -9.03 -3.80
C GLY A 9 -36.94 -8.50 -5.20
N ASP A 10 -38.18 -8.10 -5.51
CA ASP A 10 -38.59 -7.59 -6.84
C ASP A 10 -37.89 -6.28 -7.26
N ALA A 11 -37.20 -5.62 -6.32
CA ALA A 11 -36.39 -4.43 -6.62
C ALA A 11 -35.01 -4.76 -7.19
N LEU A 12 -34.59 -6.03 -7.14
CA LEU A 12 -33.31 -6.47 -7.68
C LEU A 12 -33.38 -6.54 -9.21
N PRO A 13 -32.60 -5.75 -9.96
CA PRO A 13 -32.58 -5.85 -11.41
C PRO A 13 -31.96 -7.19 -11.84
N GLU A 14 -32.51 -7.78 -12.90
CA GLU A 14 -31.93 -8.97 -13.51
C GLU A 14 -30.84 -8.63 -14.54
N GLY A 15 -29.94 -9.58 -14.81
CA GLY A 15 -28.99 -9.48 -15.91
C GLY A 15 -27.94 -8.37 -15.76
N GLY A 16 -27.72 -7.59 -16.82
CA GLY A 16 -26.68 -6.55 -16.89
C GLY A 16 -26.88 -5.40 -15.90
N ALA A 17 -28.13 -5.03 -15.63
CA ALA A 17 -28.48 -3.90 -14.75
C ALA A 17 -28.02 -4.10 -13.30
N LEU A 18 -27.89 -5.34 -12.82
CA LEU A 18 -27.32 -5.63 -11.50
C LEU A 18 -25.83 -5.27 -11.41
N ARG A 19 -25.08 -5.50 -12.49
CA ARG A 19 -23.64 -5.20 -12.56
C ARG A 19 -23.40 -3.68 -12.49
N ASP A 20 -24.30 -2.91 -13.10
CA ASP A 20 -24.20 -1.45 -13.20
C ASP A 20 -24.55 -0.73 -11.89
N LEU A 21 -25.17 -1.42 -10.92
CA LEU A 21 -25.47 -0.87 -9.59
C LEU A 21 -24.24 -0.73 -8.69
N LEU A 22 -23.20 -1.52 -8.93
CA LEU A 22 -21.95 -1.50 -8.16
C LEU A 22 -20.76 -1.31 -9.10
N PRO A 23 -20.71 -0.18 -9.83
CA PRO A 23 -19.64 0.06 -10.76
C PRO A 23 -18.33 0.19 -9.98
N ARG A 24 -17.29 -0.48 -10.46
CA ARG A 24 -15.93 -0.09 -10.06
C ARG A 24 -15.67 1.27 -10.68
N ALA A 25 -15.06 2.17 -9.92
CA ALA A 25 -14.62 3.43 -10.49
C ALA A 25 -13.71 3.13 -11.70
N GLU A 26 -14.09 3.64 -12.86
CA GLU A 26 -13.21 3.65 -14.02
C GLU A 26 -12.07 4.62 -13.69
N PHE A 27 -10.89 4.05 -13.47
CA PHE A 27 -9.67 4.79 -13.28
C PHE A 27 -8.85 4.62 -14.55
N ASP A 28 -8.51 5.72 -15.19
CA ASP A 28 -7.68 5.71 -16.40
C ASP A 28 -6.23 5.40 -16.02
N VAL A 29 -5.95 4.10 -15.88
CA VAL A 29 -4.63 3.57 -15.60
C VAL A 29 -3.65 3.95 -16.72
N GLU A 30 -4.11 4.02 -17.97
CA GLU A 30 -3.24 4.28 -19.12
C GLU A 30 -2.69 5.71 -19.10
N ALA A 31 -3.55 6.70 -18.85
CA ALA A 31 -3.11 8.10 -18.69
C ALA A 31 -2.10 8.27 -17.52
N ALA A 32 -2.28 7.53 -16.42
CA ALA A 32 -1.33 7.53 -15.31
C ALA A 32 0.01 6.88 -15.71
N LEU A 33 -0.02 5.81 -16.50
CA LEU A 33 1.19 5.12 -16.97
C LEU A 33 2.04 6.00 -17.89
N GLU A 34 1.44 6.75 -18.81
CA GLU A 34 2.15 7.71 -19.67
C GLU A 34 2.90 8.77 -18.84
N THR A 35 2.29 9.21 -17.74
CA THR A 35 2.88 10.22 -16.84
C THR A 35 4.02 9.65 -15.98
N VAL A 36 3.88 8.42 -15.49
CA VAL A 36 4.84 7.82 -14.53
C VAL A 36 6.03 7.15 -15.22
N ARG A 37 5.86 6.63 -16.44
CA ARG A 37 6.91 5.92 -17.19
C ARG A 37 8.21 6.72 -17.32
N PRO A 38 8.20 8.03 -17.66
CA PRO A 38 9.43 8.82 -17.70
C PRO A 38 10.16 8.88 -16.35
N ILE A 39 9.43 8.94 -15.23
CA ILE A 39 10.01 8.99 -13.88
C ILE A 39 10.75 7.68 -13.59
N CYS A 40 10.10 6.54 -13.86
CA CYS A 40 10.71 5.22 -13.65
C CYS A 40 11.94 5.00 -14.53
N GLU A 41 11.87 5.39 -15.81
CA GLU A 41 12.99 5.29 -16.75
C GLU A 41 14.17 6.15 -16.31
N ASP A 42 13.89 7.37 -15.86
CA ASP A 42 14.90 8.28 -15.38
C ASP A 42 15.62 7.77 -14.12
N VAL A 43 14.86 7.23 -13.15
CA VAL A 43 15.42 6.58 -11.97
C VAL A 43 16.23 5.33 -12.34
N ARG A 44 15.77 4.55 -13.33
CA ARG A 44 16.51 3.38 -13.83
C ARG A 44 17.88 3.76 -14.38
N HIS A 45 17.98 4.89 -15.10
CA HIS A 45 19.21 5.31 -15.76
C HIS A 45 20.13 6.16 -14.88
N ARG A 46 19.58 7.02 -14.00
CA ARG A 46 20.35 7.97 -13.18
C ARG A 46 20.35 7.66 -11.68
N GLY A 47 19.60 6.66 -11.23
CA GLY A 47 19.57 6.23 -9.83
C GLY A 47 19.11 7.33 -8.88
N SER A 48 19.84 7.50 -7.77
CA SER A 48 19.49 8.43 -6.69
C SER A 48 19.47 9.90 -7.11
N VAL A 49 20.24 10.29 -8.14
CA VAL A 49 20.22 11.66 -8.65
C VAL A 49 18.85 12.00 -9.20
N ALA A 50 18.26 11.11 -10.01
CA ALA A 50 16.90 11.29 -10.51
C ALA A 50 15.87 11.31 -9.37
N VAL A 51 16.04 10.46 -8.35
CA VAL A 51 15.14 10.46 -7.18
C VAL A 51 15.14 11.82 -6.48
N ILE A 52 16.30 12.42 -6.27
CA ILE A 52 16.42 13.75 -5.64
C ILE A 52 15.79 14.83 -6.53
N ASP A 53 16.06 14.81 -7.83
CA ASP A 53 15.52 15.80 -8.78
C ASP A 53 13.98 15.72 -8.88
N TRP A 54 13.42 14.50 -8.92
CA TRP A 54 11.97 14.30 -8.92
C TRP A 54 11.33 14.66 -7.57
N GLY A 55 12.00 14.34 -6.45
CA GLY A 55 11.57 14.75 -5.12
C GLY A 55 11.50 16.27 -4.98
N GLU A 56 12.51 17.00 -5.46
CA GLU A 56 12.48 18.46 -5.47
C GLU A 56 11.31 19.01 -6.32
N LYS A 57 11.06 18.41 -7.49
CA LYS A 57 9.99 18.85 -8.38
C LYS A 57 8.58 18.58 -7.83
N LEU A 58 8.39 17.46 -7.15
CA LEU A 58 7.07 17.00 -6.69
C LEU A 58 6.76 17.42 -5.25
N ASP A 59 7.76 17.36 -4.37
CA ASP A 59 7.64 17.66 -2.94
C ASP A 59 8.10 19.08 -2.60
N GLY A 60 8.76 19.78 -3.54
CA GLY A 60 9.20 21.16 -3.38
C GLY A 60 10.46 21.34 -2.52
N VAL A 61 11.15 20.27 -2.15
CA VAL A 61 12.33 20.30 -1.30
C VAL A 61 13.44 19.40 -1.86
N ARG A 62 14.67 19.93 -1.92
CA ARG A 62 15.85 19.16 -2.32
C ARG A 62 16.49 18.50 -1.10
N ILE A 63 16.55 17.18 -1.09
CA ILE A 63 17.19 16.39 -0.02
C ILE A 63 18.68 16.17 -0.31
N GLU A 64 19.51 16.17 0.74
CA GLU A 64 20.95 15.93 0.64
C GLU A 64 21.31 14.43 0.66
N SER A 65 20.47 13.62 1.30
CA SER A 65 20.64 12.17 1.43
C SER A 65 19.29 11.47 1.28
N VAL A 66 19.26 10.38 0.51
CA VAL A 66 18.07 9.52 0.39
C VAL A 66 17.83 8.75 1.69
N ARG A 67 18.89 8.38 2.41
CA ARG A 67 18.76 7.67 3.69
C ARG A 67 18.55 8.66 4.82
N VAL A 68 17.50 8.45 5.61
CA VAL A 68 17.23 9.22 6.83
C VAL A 68 18.37 8.98 7.84
N PRO A 69 18.99 10.03 8.41
CA PRO A 69 20.02 9.90 9.43
C PRO A 69 19.52 9.19 10.70
N ALA A 70 20.39 8.44 11.35
CA ALA A 70 20.04 7.67 12.55
C ALA A 70 19.66 8.60 13.72
N GLU A 71 20.30 9.77 13.84
CA GLU A 71 19.94 10.73 14.90
C GLU A 71 18.54 11.29 14.69
N ALA A 72 18.12 11.55 13.45
CA ALA A 72 16.78 12.04 13.14
C ALA A 72 15.70 11.03 13.53
N LEU A 73 15.94 9.73 13.30
CA LEU A 73 15.04 8.66 13.73
C LEU A 73 14.93 8.57 15.26
N THR A 74 16.07 8.70 15.95
CA THR A 74 16.13 8.65 17.41
C THR A 74 15.39 9.83 18.03
N LYS A 75 15.62 11.02 17.49
CA LYS A 75 14.95 12.26 17.91
C LYS A 75 13.43 12.15 17.71
N ALA A 76 12.98 11.71 16.53
CA ALA A 76 11.57 11.54 16.24
C ALA A 76 10.88 10.57 17.22
N LEU A 77 11.57 9.49 17.62
CA LEU A 77 11.05 8.55 18.62
C LEU A 77 10.98 9.17 20.04
N GLN A 78 11.97 9.98 20.40
CA GLN A 78 12.02 10.66 21.71
C GLN A 78 10.98 11.77 21.84
N GLU A 79 10.70 12.48 20.75
CA GLU A 79 9.74 13.60 20.72
C GLU A 79 8.30 13.16 20.46
N LEU A 80 8.08 11.88 20.12
CA LEU A 80 6.74 11.35 19.88
C LEU A 80 5.90 11.37 21.16
N ASP A 81 4.65 11.83 21.03
CA ASP A 81 3.68 11.82 22.12
C ASP A 81 3.57 10.41 22.76
N PRO A 82 3.69 10.29 24.10
CA PRO A 82 3.68 8.99 24.77
C PRO A 82 2.41 8.16 24.53
N ALA A 83 1.24 8.79 24.39
CA ALA A 83 0.00 8.08 24.12
C ALA A 83 -0.05 7.57 22.67
N VAL A 84 0.43 8.36 21.70
CA VAL A 84 0.59 7.91 20.31
C VAL A 84 1.58 6.75 20.22
N ARG A 85 2.71 6.84 20.93
CA ARG A 85 3.70 5.76 21.00
C ARG A 85 3.08 4.46 21.53
N ALA A 86 2.38 4.52 22.67
CA ALA A 86 1.74 3.36 23.26
C ALA A 86 0.70 2.72 22.32
N ALA A 87 -0.08 3.54 21.59
CA ALA A 87 -1.04 3.06 20.61
C ALA A 87 -0.36 2.34 19.42
N LEU A 88 0.73 2.89 18.90
CA LEU A 88 1.52 2.26 17.82
C LEU A 88 2.15 0.94 18.29
N GLU A 89 2.73 0.90 19.49
CA GLU A 89 3.33 -0.31 20.07
C GLU A 89 2.29 -1.43 20.23
N GLU A 90 1.08 -1.12 20.68
CA GLU A 90 0.00 -2.11 20.79
C GLU A 90 -0.50 -2.58 19.41
N SER A 91 -0.63 -1.67 18.44
CA SER A 91 -0.95 -2.03 17.06
C SER A 91 0.09 -2.98 16.46
N ILE A 92 1.38 -2.68 16.65
CA ILE A 92 2.50 -3.53 16.23
C ILE A 92 2.43 -4.89 16.92
N ARG A 93 2.15 -4.94 18.23
CA ARG A 93 2.04 -6.21 18.98
C ARG A 93 0.94 -7.09 18.40
N ARG A 94 -0.25 -6.54 18.16
CA ARG A 94 -1.40 -7.25 17.59
C ARG A 94 -1.12 -7.74 16.16
N ALA A 95 -0.59 -6.87 15.31
CA ALA A 95 -0.23 -7.22 13.93
C ALA A 95 0.79 -8.36 13.92
N ARG A 96 1.85 -8.28 14.73
CA ARG A 96 2.88 -9.33 14.82
C ARG A 96 2.31 -10.65 15.35
N LEU A 97 1.39 -10.63 16.31
CA LEU A 97 0.76 -11.84 16.82
C LEU A 97 0.02 -12.57 15.69
N VAL A 98 -0.85 -11.87 14.98
CA VAL A 98 -1.65 -12.45 13.88
C VAL A 98 -0.75 -12.95 12.74
N HIS A 99 0.20 -12.13 12.27
CA HIS A 99 1.05 -12.52 11.14
C HIS A 99 1.99 -13.68 11.48
N ARG A 100 2.40 -13.83 12.75
CA ARG A 100 3.17 -15.00 13.19
C ARG A 100 2.36 -16.29 13.05
N GLU A 101 1.10 -16.29 13.45
CA GLU A 101 0.21 -17.46 13.32
C GLU A 101 -0.11 -17.81 11.86
N GLN A 102 -0.03 -16.83 10.95
CA GLN A 102 -0.21 -17.06 9.51
C GLN A 102 1.03 -17.65 8.83
N ARG A 103 2.18 -17.72 9.50
CA ARG A 103 3.40 -18.29 8.90
C ARG A 103 3.17 -19.79 8.66
N ARG A 104 3.17 -20.17 7.39
CA ARG A 104 3.11 -21.59 6.98
C ARG A 104 4.32 -22.32 7.54
N THR A 105 4.10 -23.48 8.13
CA THR A 105 5.15 -24.44 8.45
C THR A 105 5.39 -25.35 7.24
N THR A 106 6.63 -25.80 7.08
CA THR A 106 6.94 -26.83 6.09
C THR A 106 6.21 -28.11 6.49
N HIS A 107 5.46 -28.68 5.55
CA HIS A 107 4.79 -29.96 5.73
C HIS A 107 5.15 -30.86 4.55
N THR A 108 5.57 -32.10 4.85
CA THR A 108 5.82 -33.12 3.83
C THR A 108 4.76 -34.20 3.98
N THR A 109 4.01 -34.44 2.91
CA THR A 109 3.06 -35.56 2.84
C THR A 109 3.65 -36.63 1.94
N GLN A 110 3.87 -37.83 2.46
CA GLN A 110 4.20 -38.99 1.63
C GLN A 110 2.90 -39.70 1.24
N VAL A 111 2.55 -39.67 -0.05
CA VAL A 111 1.32 -40.32 -0.53
C VAL A 111 1.55 -41.82 -0.71
N VAL A 112 2.67 -42.20 -1.33
CA VAL A 112 3.19 -43.59 -1.36
C VAL A 112 4.72 -43.60 -1.20
N PRO A 113 5.33 -44.72 -0.78
CA PRO A 113 6.79 -44.85 -0.74
C PRO A 113 7.42 -44.62 -2.12
N GLY A 114 8.31 -43.63 -2.23
CA GLY A 114 9.06 -43.34 -3.46
C GLY A 114 8.43 -42.37 -4.44
N GLY A 115 7.17 -41.97 -4.25
CA GLY A 115 6.47 -41.01 -5.12
C GLY A 115 5.06 -41.44 -5.48
#